data_AF-A0Z118-F1
#
_entry.id   AF-A0Z118-F1
#
_cell.length_a   1.000
_cell.length_b   1.000
_cell.length_c   1.000
_cell.angle_alpha   90.00
_cell.angle_beta   90.00
_cell.angle_gamma   90.00
#
_symmetry.space_group_name_H-M   'P 1'
#
loop_
_entity.id
_entity.type
_entity.pdbx_description
1 polymer ?
#
loop_
_entity_poly.entity_id
_entity_poly.type
_entity_poly.pdbx_seq_one_letter_code
_entity_poly.pdbx_strand_id
1 'polypeptide(L)'
;MPSTVVVNKMSTQHKASIGIATAFPDVCKTPAPPAPAPIPIPYPNVAMSSMAALKTTKKVKDNKQKVMVKGSAYSTSNGDQAGVAMGMVSNKIMGKSYIKNQSFNVKFEKKGVGRLTDPHGNNCGSDPPNTVSPAEAQPPMMGMAGPDAKAQKAACDRMGNLKVKDREKAAKDCGMLPEHAEGISATCQRTGRSVTFRSTNKGSSKHIGSNLPAKGCDVPQKSISKKTIPKADDHHQKKINTLGLDGLVGAYDSDDKLIGVKTTDDYVPFDDITSRPPPPDNVYTGDYDAHDMFSKSGAKIKDGSTEEKNFRRNLNRNTRGTGKRTAMIRHGPQANYADYARRKDKDPVPSLLLPDVSKEEPLLCFDANGEMYLIDNEDDLKNYYTCKGQEIPPEWKEPQRTNIQNQIDKGKAKKVSK
;
A
#
# COMPACT_ATOMS: atom_id res chain seq x y z
N MET A 1 0.54 5.71 23.34
CA MET A 1 0.19 4.46 22.64
C MET A 1 -1.07 4.71 21.85
N PRO A 2 -1.10 4.39 20.55
CA PRO A 2 -2.32 4.49 19.75
C PRO A 2 -3.47 3.75 20.43
N SER A 3 -4.66 4.34 20.41
CA SER A 3 -5.89 3.73 20.94
C SER A 3 -6.11 2.35 20.30
N THR A 4 -6.58 1.38 21.11
CA THR A 4 -6.88 0.01 20.69
C THR A 4 -8.37 -0.25 20.51
N VAL A 5 -9.22 0.73 20.82
CA VAL A 5 -10.67 0.65 20.67
C VAL A 5 -11.14 1.54 19.52
N VAL A 6 -11.95 0.98 18.62
CA VAL A 6 -12.58 1.70 17.49
C VAL A 6 -14.02 2.02 17.82
N VAL A 7 -14.43 3.27 17.58
CA VAL A 7 -15.84 3.69 17.61
C VAL A 7 -16.16 4.47 16.35
N ASN A 8 -17.12 4.00 15.55
CA ASN A 8 -17.50 4.59 14.26
C ASN A 8 -16.31 4.80 13.30
N LYS A 9 -15.44 3.79 13.16
CA LYS A 9 -14.20 3.86 12.34
C LYS A 9 -13.20 4.93 12.78
N MET A 10 -13.35 5.48 13.98
CA MET A 10 -12.47 6.49 14.57
C MET A 10 -11.97 6.01 15.92
N SER A 11 -10.70 6.28 16.24
CA SER A 11 -10.08 5.79 17.47
C SER A 11 -10.65 6.53 18.67
N THR A 12 -10.75 5.88 19.83
CA THR A 12 -11.21 6.59 21.03
C THR A 12 -10.13 7.56 21.54
N GLN A 13 -10.55 8.68 22.11
CA GLN A 13 -9.62 9.61 22.76
C GLN A 13 -9.38 9.20 24.22
N HIS A 14 -8.12 9.16 24.65
CA HIS A 14 -7.76 8.89 26.05
C HIS A 14 -6.37 9.46 26.36
N LYS A 15 -5.97 9.48 27.64
CA LYS A 15 -4.70 10.10 28.09
C LYS A 15 -3.46 9.69 27.29
N ALA A 16 -3.37 8.41 26.92
CA ALA A 16 -2.23 7.89 26.19
C ALA A 16 -2.34 7.98 24.65
N SER A 17 -3.42 8.51 24.06
CA SER A 17 -3.73 8.33 22.62
C SER A 17 -2.94 9.24 21.68
N ILE A 18 -2.12 10.16 22.23
CA ILE A 18 -1.23 11.07 21.47
C ILE A 18 -2.00 12.01 20.54
N GLY A 19 -3.22 12.32 20.92
CA GLY A 19 -4.07 13.31 20.29
C GLY A 19 -3.72 14.75 20.57
N ILE A 20 -3.95 15.61 19.58
CA ILE A 20 -3.68 17.05 19.56
C ILE A 20 -4.89 17.78 18.96
N ALA A 21 -5.49 18.68 19.74
CA ALA A 21 -6.54 19.58 19.32
C ALA A 21 -5.97 21.00 19.18
N THR A 22 -5.64 21.40 17.95
CA THR A 22 -5.11 22.74 17.61
C THR A 22 -6.24 23.66 17.17
N ALA A 23 -6.25 24.88 17.69
CA ALA A 23 -7.24 25.91 17.39
C ALA A 23 -6.54 27.25 17.08
N PHE A 24 -7.07 27.95 16.10
CA PHE A 24 -6.65 29.30 15.72
C PHE A 24 -7.80 29.99 14.95
N PRO A 25 -8.09 31.28 15.18
CA PRO A 25 -7.46 32.17 16.16
C PRO A 25 -8.01 31.98 17.58
N ASP A 26 -7.14 32.08 18.60
CA ASP A 26 -7.50 32.23 20.01
C ASP A 26 -7.30 33.68 20.44
N VAL A 27 -8.32 34.52 20.26
CA VAL A 27 -8.20 35.96 20.47
C VAL A 27 -8.17 36.26 21.96
N CYS A 28 -7.03 36.80 22.43
CA CYS A 28 -6.81 37.16 23.83
C CYS A 28 -6.49 38.65 23.98
N LYS A 29 -6.82 39.19 25.14
CA LYS A 29 -6.46 40.55 25.53
C LYS A 29 -4.98 40.59 25.88
N THR A 30 -4.21 41.40 25.16
CA THR A 30 -2.75 41.46 25.31
C THR A 30 -2.28 42.88 25.56
N PRO A 31 -1.55 43.15 26.66
CA PRO A 31 -0.89 44.42 26.87
C PRO A 31 0.13 44.68 25.75
N ALA A 32 0.03 45.84 25.09
CA ALA A 32 0.92 46.24 24.01
C ALA A 32 1.39 47.68 24.21
N PRO A 33 2.35 47.95 25.13
CA PRO A 33 2.85 49.30 25.36
C PRO A 33 3.31 49.97 24.05
N PRO A 34 2.98 51.26 23.81
CA PRO A 34 2.39 52.23 24.73
C PRO A 34 0.85 52.24 24.77
N ALA A 35 0.16 51.25 24.20
CA ALA A 35 -1.29 51.24 24.16
C ALA A 35 -1.90 51.32 25.58
N PRO A 36 -2.89 52.20 25.81
CA PRO A 36 -3.46 52.45 27.14
C PRO A 36 -4.34 51.30 27.65
N ALA A 37 -4.75 50.38 26.76
CA ALA A 37 -5.54 49.21 27.10
C ALA A 37 -5.03 47.97 26.34
N PRO A 38 -5.22 46.75 26.88
CA PRO A 38 -4.92 45.52 26.17
C PRO A 38 -5.67 45.45 24.83
N ILE A 39 -4.96 45.09 23.77
CA ILE A 39 -5.54 44.92 22.43
C ILE A 39 -5.84 43.43 22.15
N PRO A 40 -6.87 43.12 21.35
CA PRO A 40 -7.12 41.76 20.89
C PRO A 40 -6.00 41.25 19.98
N ILE A 41 -5.33 40.16 20.37
CA ILE A 41 -4.31 39.50 19.55
C ILE A 41 -4.69 38.03 19.35
N PRO A 42 -4.69 37.51 18.11
CA PRO A 42 -4.95 36.10 17.84
C PRO A 42 -3.72 35.23 18.18
N TYR A 43 -3.91 34.23 19.04
CA TYR A 43 -2.89 33.24 19.37
C TYR A 43 -3.22 31.84 18.84
N PRO A 44 -2.21 30.97 18.63
CA PRO A 44 -2.46 29.54 18.53
C PRO A 44 -2.86 28.98 19.89
N ASN A 45 -3.75 27.99 19.92
CA ASN A 45 -4.09 27.27 21.14
C ASN A 45 -4.16 25.76 20.90
N VAL A 46 -3.32 25.01 21.62
CA VAL A 46 -3.11 23.57 21.47
C VAL A 46 -3.46 22.87 22.77
N ALA A 47 -4.37 21.91 22.69
CA ALA A 47 -4.70 21.01 23.79
C ALA A 47 -4.28 19.58 23.44
N MET A 48 -3.69 18.88 24.39
CA MET A 48 -3.16 17.52 24.16
C MET A 48 -3.97 16.48 24.93
N SER A 49 -4.22 15.33 24.31
CA SER A 49 -4.87 14.17 24.91
C SER A 49 -4.17 13.70 26.18
N SER A 50 -2.87 13.93 26.35
CA SER A 50 -2.12 13.69 27.60
C SER A 50 -2.71 14.38 28.83
N MET A 51 -3.53 15.41 28.61
CA MET A 51 -4.28 16.14 29.64
C MET A 51 -5.72 15.66 29.80
N ALA A 52 -6.13 14.57 29.14
CA ALA A 52 -7.45 13.94 29.30
C ALA A 52 -7.63 13.35 30.70
N ALA A 53 -8.24 14.15 31.58
CA ALA A 53 -8.38 13.81 32.99
C ALA A 53 -9.77 14.09 33.55
N LEU A 54 -10.58 14.92 32.89
CA LEU A 54 -11.83 15.42 33.45
C LEU A 54 -13.03 14.67 32.88
N LYS A 55 -13.89 14.16 33.77
CA LYS A 55 -15.18 13.51 33.44
C LYS A 55 -15.09 12.35 32.44
N THR A 56 -13.93 11.72 32.33
CA THR A 56 -13.69 10.47 31.58
C THR A 56 -14.42 9.29 32.23
N THR A 57 -14.47 8.15 31.53
CA THR A 57 -15.09 6.91 32.04
C THR A 57 -14.49 6.45 33.37
N LYS A 58 -15.26 5.72 34.18
CA LYS A 58 -14.79 5.16 35.45
C LYS A 58 -14.29 3.72 35.30
N LYS A 59 -15.06 2.89 34.60
CA LYS A 59 -14.89 1.44 34.46
C LYS A 59 -14.37 1.06 33.08
N VAL A 60 -14.88 1.69 32.02
CA VAL A 60 -14.47 1.38 30.64
C VAL A 60 -13.07 1.93 30.38
N LYS A 61 -12.18 1.09 29.84
CA LYS A 61 -10.80 1.48 29.55
C LYS A 61 -10.38 1.08 28.14
N ASP A 62 -9.55 1.90 27.53
CA ASP A 62 -8.78 1.60 26.32
C ASP A 62 -7.29 1.76 26.69
N ASN A 63 -6.45 0.76 26.40
CA ASN A 63 -5.04 0.76 26.79
C ASN A 63 -4.80 1.03 28.30
N LYS A 64 -5.67 0.48 29.16
CA LYS A 64 -5.69 0.73 30.61
C LYS A 64 -5.97 2.20 31.00
N GLN A 65 -6.31 3.06 30.04
CA GLN A 65 -6.67 4.47 30.25
C GLN A 65 -8.18 4.68 30.20
N LYS A 66 -8.65 5.69 30.94
CA LYS A 66 -10.05 6.13 30.90
C LYS A 66 -10.32 6.87 29.59
N VAL A 67 -11.46 6.58 28.98
CA VAL A 67 -11.85 7.07 27.66
C VAL A 67 -12.65 8.37 27.80
N MET A 68 -12.46 9.29 26.85
CA MET A 68 -13.25 10.51 26.75
C MET A 68 -14.68 10.18 26.31
N VAL A 69 -15.65 10.77 26.98
CA VAL A 69 -17.09 10.66 26.70
C VAL A 69 -17.74 12.05 26.75
N LYS A 70 -19.01 12.18 26.34
CA LYS A 70 -19.77 13.44 26.37
C LYS A 70 -19.55 14.20 27.70
N GLY A 71 -19.06 15.44 27.58
CA GLY A 71 -18.75 16.32 28.71
C GLY A 71 -17.36 16.14 29.33
N SER A 72 -16.52 15.28 28.75
CA SER A 72 -15.10 15.15 29.13
C SER A 72 -14.28 16.35 28.63
N ALA A 73 -13.14 16.57 29.26
CA ALA A 73 -12.23 17.63 28.86
C ALA A 73 -10.75 17.26 29.08
N TYR A 74 -9.90 17.84 28.25
CA TYR A 74 -8.49 18.01 28.57
C TYR A 74 -8.37 19.11 29.62
N SER A 75 -7.55 18.90 30.65
CA SER A 75 -7.51 19.76 31.83
C SER A 75 -6.95 21.16 31.55
N THR A 76 -6.16 21.34 30.50
CA THR A 76 -5.51 22.59 30.12
C THR A 76 -5.21 22.61 28.61
N SER A 77 -4.96 23.80 28.07
CA SER A 77 -4.48 24.06 26.71
C SER A 77 -3.37 25.11 26.76
N ASN A 78 -2.57 25.25 25.69
CA ASN A 78 -1.34 26.06 25.67
C ASN A 78 -1.19 26.82 24.35
N GLY A 79 -0.41 27.90 24.33
CA GLY A 79 -0.09 28.70 23.14
C GLY A 79 -0.59 30.15 23.21
N ASP A 80 -1.49 30.44 24.15
CA ASP A 80 -2.14 31.73 24.42
C ASP A 80 -1.53 32.49 25.61
N GLN A 81 -0.41 32.01 26.18
CA GLN A 81 0.14 32.53 27.44
C GLN A 81 0.60 33.99 27.37
N ALA A 82 0.88 34.52 26.18
CA ALA A 82 1.21 35.93 25.99
C ALA A 82 -0.02 36.85 26.15
N GLY A 83 -1.24 36.31 25.97
CA GLY A 83 -2.50 36.99 26.25
C GLY A 83 -2.81 37.05 27.75
N VAL A 84 -1.93 37.67 28.53
CA VAL A 84 -1.98 37.68 30.01
C VAL A 84 -3.27 38.27 30.58
N ALA A 85 -3.99 39.09 29.82
CA ALA A 85 -5.30 39.63 30.21
C ALA A 85 -6.48 38.72 29.78
N MET A 86 -6.18 37.46 29.44
CA MET A 86 -7.09 36.34 29.17
C MET A 86 -7.85 36.42 27.84
N GLY A 87 -8.48 35.30 27.46
CA GLY A 87 -9.32 35.17 26.28
C GLY A 87 -10.48 36.15 26.25
N MET A 88 -10.79 36.66 25.05
CA MET A 88 -11.86 37.64 24.83
C MET A 88 -13.25 37.12 25.25
N VAL A 89 -13.52 35.83 25.00
CA VAL A 89 -14.80 35.18 25.29
C VAL A 89 -14.72 34.43 26.62
N SER A 90 -13.66 33.65 26.84
CA SER A 90 -13.61 32.74 27.98
C SER A 90 -13.18 33.38 29.30
N ASN A 91 -12.50 34.54 29.25
CA ASN A 91 -11.77 35.11 30.38
C ASN A 91 -10.88 34.07 31.09
N LYS A 92 -10.23 33.20 30.31
CA LYS A 92 -9.22 32.26 30.78
C LYS A 92 -7.94 32.39 29.96
N ILE A 93 -6.86 31.93 30.57
CA ILE A 93 -5.59 31.63 29.93
C ILE A 93 -5.28 30.18 30.28
N MET A 94 -4.82 29.39 29.32
CA MET A 94 -4.62 27.95 29.50
C MET A 94 -5.87 27.21 30.02
N GLY A 95 -7.05 27.61 29.53
CA GLY A 95 -8.32 27.00 29.93
C GLY A 95 -8.45 25.53 29.51
N LYS A 96 -9.54 24.88 29.93
CA LYS A 96 -9.84 23.49 29.56
C LYS A 96 -10.12 23.37 28.07
N SER A 97 -9.94 22.18 27.51
CA SER A 97 -10.42 21.85 26.18
C SER A 97 -11.55 20.82 26.25
N TYR A 98 -12.79 21.27 26.02
CA TYR A 98 -13.98 20.41 26.09
C TYR A 98 -14.26 19.78 24.73
N ILE A 99 -14.57 18.49 24.73
CA ILE A 99 -15.04 17.82 23.52
C ILE A 99 -16.41 18.37 23.11
N LYS A 100 -16.58 18.71 21.83
CA LYS A 100 -17.78 19.35 21.28
C LYS A 100 -18.68 18.39 20.50
N ASN A 101 -18.11 17.33 19.93
CA ASN A 101 -18.85 16.27 19.28
C ASN A 101 -18.47 14.90 19.85
N GLN A 102 -19.35 13.92 19.68
CA GLN A 102 -19.10 12.56 20.13
C GLN A 102 -19.96 11.58 19.34
N SER A 103 -19.72 10.29 19.50
CA SER A 103 -20.59 9.25 18.95
C SER A 103 -22.04 9.41 19.41
N PHE A 104 -22.97 9.37 18.45
CA PHE A 104 -24.41 9.41 18.71
C PHE A 104 -25.00 8.03 19.03
N ASN A 105 -24.40 6.96 18.50
CA ASN A 105 -24.94 5.60 18.57
C ASN A 105 -24.12 4.66 19.47
N VAL A 106 -22.82 4.89 19.66
CA VAL A 106 -21.99 4.11 20.58
C VAL A 106 -21.78 4.90 21.87
N LYS A 107 -22.10 4.27 23.00
CA LYS A 107 -22.06 4.91 24.32
C LYS A 107 -21.22 4.10 25.28
N PHE A 108 -20.30 4.76 25.98
CA PHE A 108 -19.63 4.22 27.17
C PHE A 108 -20.25 4.86 28.40
N GLU A 109 -20.67 4.03 29.36
CA GLU A 109 -21.30 4.50 30.59
C GLU A 109 -22.50 5.45 30.32
N LYS A 110 -23.34 5.06 29.34
CA LYS A 110 -24.52 5.80 28.87
C LYS A 110 -24.22 7.16 28.22
N LYS A 111 -22.95 7.49 27.95
CA LYS A 111 -22.51 8.74 27.32
C LYS A 111 -21.85 8.46 25.97
N GLY A 112 -22.10 9.31 24.98
CA GLY A 112 -21.45 9.21 23.66
C GLY A 112 -19.94 9.25 23.78
N VAL A 113 -19.24 8.40 23.04
CA VAL A 113 -17.77 8.27 23.09
C VAL A 113 -17.09 9.36 22.28
N GLY A 114 -16.04 9.98 22.81
CA GLY A 114 -15.18 10.92 22.09
C GLY A 114 -14.17 10.21 21.20
N ARG A 115 -14.06 10.64 19.95
CA ARG A 115 -13.33 9.95 18.89
C ARG A 115 -12.32 10.87 18.20
N LEU A 116 -11.38 10.28 17.47
CA LEU A 116 -10.55 10.98 16.49
C LEU A 116 -11.41 11.90 15.62
N THR A 117 -10.90 13.09 15.30
CA THR A 117 -11.55 14.18 14.55
C THR A 117 -12.78 14.82 15.19
N ASP A 118 -13.28 14.35 16.33
CA ASP A 118 -14.32 15.09 17.04
C ASP A 118 -13.75 16.47 17.46
N PRO A 119 -14.44 17.59 17.19
CA PRO A 119 -13.99 18.94 17.51
C PRO A 119 -13.89 19.19 19.01
N HIS A 120 -13.05 20.15 19.38
CA HIS A 120 -12.86 20.63 20.75
C HIS A 120 -13.07 22.14 20.84
N GLY A 121 -13.58 22.63 21.96
CA GLY A 121 -13.49 24.03 22.34
C GLY A 121 -12.29 24.22 23.25
N ASN A 122 -11.31 25.03 22.85
CA ASN A 122 -10.08 25.27 23.60
C ASN A 122 -10.18 26.56 24.44
N ASN A 123 -9.27 26.67 25.43
CA ASN A 123 -9.20 27.78 26.37
C ASN A 123 -10.54 28.11 27.06
N CYS A 124 -11.20 27.09 27.62
CA CYS A 124 -12.53 27.22 28.22
C CYS A 124 -12.51 27.31 29.74
N GLY A 125 -13.36 28.17 30.31
CA GLY A 125 -13.85 28.05 31.69
C GLY A 125 -15.20 27.31 31.73
N SER A 126 -16.10 27.75 30.86
CA SER A 126 -17.41 27.19 30.51
C SER A 126 -17.64 27.37 29.01
N ASP A 127 -18.78 26.92 28.49
CA ASP A 127 -19.20 27.28 27.14
C ASP A 127 -19.75 28.71 27.11
N PRO A 128 -19.56 29.47 26.02
CA PRO A 128 -18.83 29.12 24.79
C PRO A 128 -17.29 29.14 24.97
N PRO A 129 -16.54 28.40 24.13
CA PRO A 129 -15.07 28.38 24.18
C PRO A 129 -14.47 29.69 23.66
N ASN A 130 -13.19 29.97 23.98
CA ASN A 130 -12.50 31.12 23.37
C ASN A 130 -12.15 30.87 21.91
N THR A 131 -11.86 29.62 21.58
CA THR A 131 -11.59 29.19 20.21
C THR A 131 -11.99 27.73 20.00
N VAL A 132 -12.16 27.32 18.75
CA VAL A 132 -12.57 25.96 18.39
C VAL A 132 -11.46 25.28 17.61
N SER A 133 -11.07 24.10 18.07
CA SER A 133 -10.31 23.15 17.27
C SER A 133 -11.30 22.35 16.42
N PRO A 134 -11.26 22.47 15.08
CA PRO A 134 -12.25 21.83 14.21
C PRO A 134 -12.12 20.31 14.19
N ALA A 135 -10.94 19.77 14.53
CA ALA A 135 -10.69 18.35 14.61
C ALA A 135 -9.56 18.05 15.59
N GLU A 136 -9.79 17.08 16.47
CA GLU A 136 -8.72 16.45 17.23
C GLU A 136 -7.94 15.49 16.32
N ALA A 137 -6.63 15.68 16.22
CA ALA A 137 -5.74 14.87 15.40
C ALA A 137 -4.91 13.92 16.28
N GLN A 138 -5.12 12.62 16.11
CA GLN A 138 -4.32 11.56 16.73
C GLN A 138 -3.91 10.51 15.69
N PRO A 139 -2.86 9.71 15.93
CA PRO A 139 -2.56 8.57 15.07
C PRO A 139 -3.79 7.66 15.00
N PRO A 140 -4.38 7.43 13.81
CA PRO A 140 -5.44 6.44 13.68
C PRO A 140 -4.88 5.07 14.08
N MET A 141 -5.75 4.18 14.56
CA MET A 141 -5.34 2.79 14.76
C MET A 141 -4.81 2.24 13.42
N MET A 142 -3.70 1.50 13.48
CA MET A 142 -3.16 0.83 12.30
C MET A 142 -4.22 -0.17 11.79
N GLY A 143 -4.92 0.16 10.69
CA GLY A 143 -6.03 -0.64 10.16
C GLY A 143 -7.44 -0.02 10.19
N MET A 144 -7.63 1.27 10.52
CA MET A 144 -8.97 1.91 10.51
C MET A 144 -9.63 2.05 9.12
N ALA A 145 -8.91 1.77 8.04
CA ALA A 145 -9.43 1.67 6.67
C ALA A 145 -9.53 0.20 6.22
N GLY A 146 -9.83 -0.70 7.16
CA GLY A 146 -9.94 -2.14 6.93
C GLY A 146 -11.37 -2.64 7.12
N PRO A 147 -11.66 -3.85 6.62
CA PRO A 147 -12.96 -4.52 6.81
C PRO A 147 -13.29 -4.74 8.30
N ASP A 148 -14.56 -4.88 8.63
CA ASP A 148 -14.96 -5.24 10.00
C ASP A 148 -14.41 -6.63 10.39
N ALA A 149 -14.21 -6.86 11.69
CA ALA A 149 -13.55 -8.09 12.18
C ALA A 149 -14.28 -9.38 11.78
N LYS A 150 -15.61 -9.35 11.61
CA LYS A 150 -16.40 -10.51 11.17
C LYS A 150 -16.17 -10.78 9.69
N ALA A 151 -16.18 -9.73 8.86
CA ALA A 151 -15.85 -9.82 7.44
C ALA A 151 -14.40 -10.28 7.21
N GLN A 152 -13.45 -9.75 7.97
CA GLN A 152 -12.05 -10.18 7.92
C GLN A 152 -11.90 -11.67 8.25
N LYS A 153 -12.52 -12.13 9.34
CA LYS A 153 -12.48 -13.55 9.71
C LYS A 153 -13.07 -14.44 8.61
N ALA A 154 -14.27 -14.09 8.12
CA ALA A 154 -14.92 -14.86 7.04
C ALA A 154 -14.08 -14.90 5.76
N ALA A 155 -13.38 -13.82 5.43
CA ALA A 155 -12.47 -13.78 4.30
C ALA A 155 -11.24 -14.68 4.51
N CYS A 156 -10.66 -14.71 5.72
CA CYS A 156 -9.57 -15.63 6.04
C CYS A 156 -10.00 -17.10 6.02
N ASP A 157 -11.21 -17.41 6.50
CA ASP A 157 -11.77 -18.76 6.44
C ASP A 157 -11.91 -19.23 4.97
N ARG A 158 -12.34 -18.35 4.06
CA ARG A 158 -12.38 -18.62 2.61
C ARG A 158 -11.00 -18.85 2.01
N MET A 159 -10.01 -18.04 2.40
CA MET A 159 -8.62 -18.22 1.94
C MET A 159 -8.06 -19.60 2.31
N GLY A 160 -8.48 -20.18 3.43
CA GLY A 160 -8.08 -21.53 3.82
C GLY A 160 -8.37 -22.60 2.76
N ASN A 161 -9.43 -22.43 1.97
CA ASN A 161 -9.79 -23.36 0.89
C ASN A 161 -8.91 -23.22 -0.36
N LEU A 162 -8.22 -22.09 -0.50
CA LEU A 162 -7.31 -21.79 -1.61
C LEU A 162 -5.87 -22.22 -1.33
N LYS A 163 -5.63 -22.81 -0.15
CA LYS A 163 -4.32 -23.29 0.26
C LYS A 163 -3.85 -24.39 -0.71
N VAL A 164 -2.67 -24.19 -1.27
CA VAL A 164 -2.03 -25.12 -2.19
C VAL A 164 -1.57 -26.36 -1.42
N LYS A 165 -1.99 -27.54 -1.89
CA LYS A 165 -1.53 -28.83 -1.37
C LYS A 165 -0.22 -29.27 -2.03
N ASP A 166 -0.16 -29.18 -3.35
CA ASP A 166 1.02 -29.50 -4.15
C ASP A 166 1.76 -28.21 -4.53
N ARG A 167 2.72 -27.82 -3.67
CA ARG A 167 3.49 -26.58 -3.77
C ARG A 167 4.37 -26.56 -5.01
N GLU A 168 5.00 -27.69 -5.33
CA GLU A 168 5.89 -27.83 -6.48
C GLU A 168 5.12 -27.68 -7.79
N LYS A 169 3.97 -28.36 -7.91
CA LYS A 169 3.11 -28.23 -9.08
C LYS A 169 2.59 -26.80 -9.25
N ALA A 170 2.12 -26.17 -8.16
CA ALA A 170 1.64 -24.80 -8.22
C ALA A 170 2.73 -23.80 -8.65
N ALA A 171 3.96 -23.97 -8.13
CA ALA A 171 5.10 -23.16 -8.56
C ALA A 171 5.34 -23.32 -10.07
N LYS A 172 5.43 -24.56 -10.57
CA LYS A 172 5.65 -24.85 -12.00
C LYS A 172 4.53 -24.31 -12.87
N ASP A 173 3.27 -24.47 -12.45
CA ASP A 173 2.10 -24.00 -13.20
C ASP A 173 2.10 -22.47 -13.33
N CYS A 174 2.55 -21.76 -12.30
CA CYS A 174 2.74 -20.31 -12.30
C CYS A 174 4.08 -19.84 -12.89
N GLY A 175 4.88 -20.74 -13.49
CA GLY A 175 6.16 -20.37 -14.12
C GLY A 175 7.27 -20.00 -13.13
N MET A 176 7.16 -20.43 -11.87
CA MET A 176 8.18 -20.25 -10.84
C MET A 176 8.95 -21.55 -10.62
N LEU A 177 10.28 -21.47 -10.49
CA LEU A 177 11.08 -22.62 -10.08
C LEU A 177 10.69 -23.06 -8.67
N PRO A 178 10.46 -24.37 -8.42
CA PRO A 178 10.09 -24.87 -7.09
C PRO A 178 11.05 -24.45 -5.98
N GLU A 179 12.36 -24.49 -6.23
CA GLU A 179 13.39 -24.07 -5.29
C GLU A 179 13.30 -22.57 -4.95
N HIS A 180 12.89 -21.74 -5.92
CA HIS A 180 12.66 -20.31 -5.71
C HIS A 180 11.39 -20.07 -4.89
N ALA A 181 10.32 -20.84 -5.14
CA ALA A 181 9.08 -20.77 -4.37
C ALA A 181 9.30 -21.15 -2.90
N GLU A 182 10.11 -22.16 -2.62
CA GLU A 182 10.52 -22.53 -1.26
C GLU A 182 11.38 -21.44 -0.61
N GLY A 183 12.35 -20.88 -1.35
CA GLY A 183 13.15 -19.76 -0.89
C GLY A 183 12.34 -18.50 -0.54
N ILE A 184 11.31 -18.20 -1.33
CA ILE A 184 10.34 -17.14 -1.07
C ILE A 184 9.52 -17.46 0.17
N SER A 185 8.97 -18.68 0.28
CA SER A 185 8.18 -19.13 1.43
C SER A 185 8.96 -18.98 2.74
N ALA A 186 10.20 -19.48 2.79
CA ALA A 186 11.09 -19.36 3.94
C ALA A 186 11.40 -17.89 4.28
N THR A 187 11.52 -17.04 3.25
CA THR A 187 11.70 -15.60 3.46
C THR A 187 10.46 -14.95 4.07
N CYS A 188 9.28 -15.28 3.58
CA CYS A 188 8.02 -14.77 4.12
C CYS A 188 7.84 -15.18 5.57
N GLN A 189 8.04 -16.46 5.90
CA GLN A 189 8.02 -16.98 7.26
C GLN A 189 9.00 -16.26 8.19
N ARG A 190 10.28 -16.19 7.79
CA ARG A 190 11.34 -15.55 8.59
C ARG A 190 11.10 -14.07 8.81
N THR A 191 10.55 -13.38 7.81
CA THR A 191 10.34 -11.93 7.87
C THR A 191 8.95 -11.55 8.39
N GLY A 192 8.05 -12.51 8.57
CA GLY A 192 6.64 -12.31 8.92
C GLY A 192 5.87 -11.51 7.88
N ARG A 193 6.26 -11.55 6.60
CA ARG A 193 5.68 -10.73 5.53
C ARG A 193 5.01 -11.62 4.49
N SER A 194 4.11 -11.05 3.69
CA SER A 194 3.44 -11.76 2.60
C SER A 194 3.74 -11.11 1.26
N VAL A 195 3.76 -11.90 0.19
CA VAL A 195 3.95 -11.43 -1.19
C VAL A 195 3.09 -12.26 -2.13
N THR A 196 2.59 -11.64 -3.19
CA THR A 196 1.88 -12.32 -4.27
C THR A 196 2.61 -12.07 -5.58
N PHE A 197 2.65 -13.07 -6.45
CA PHE A 197 3.27 -13.00 -7.77
C PHE A 197 2.25 -13.32 -8.85
N ARG A 198 2.35 -12.62 -9.97
CA ARG A 198 1.65 -13.03 -11.19
C ARG A 198 2.29 -14.27 -11.77
N SER A 199 1.51 -15.01 -12.54
CA SER A 199 2.04 -16.13 -13.32
C SER A 199 3.12 -15.61 -14.28
N THR A 200 4.31 -16.20 -14.15
CA THR A 200 5.47 -15.87 -14.98
C THR A 200 5.34 -16.58 -16.32
N ASN A 201 5.82 -15.97 -17.41
CA ASN A 201 5.87 -16.67 -18.69
C ASN A 201 6.68 -17.97 -18.54
N LYS A 202 6.06 -19.12 -18.86
CA LYS A 202 6.69 -20.45 -18.76
C LYS A 202 7.99 -20.56 -19.56
N GLY A 203 8.13 -19.83 -20.67
CA GLY A 203 9.39 -19.72 -21.40
C GLY A 203 10.51 -19.11 -20.57
N SER A 204 10.19 -18.08 -19.80
CA SER A 204 11.16 -17.39 -18.94
C SER A 204 11.67 -18.29 -17.81
N SER A 205 10.84 -19.20 -17.28
CA SER A 205 11.20 -20.10 -16.19
C SER A 205 12.44 -20.95 -16.50
N LYS A 206 12.54 -21.43 -17.74
CA LYS A 206 13.71 -22.19 -18.20
C LYS A 206 14.98 -21.34 -18.13
N HIS A 207 14.91 -20.11 -18.60
CA HIS A 207 16.03 -19.17 -18.64
C HIS A 207 16.41 -18.66 -17.24
N ILE A 208 15.43 -18.52 -16.34
CA ILE A 208 15.66 -18.24 -14.92
C ILE A 208 16.44 -19.42 -14.29
N GLY A 209 16.09 -20.67 -14.62
CA GLY A 209 16.81 -21.87 -14.17
C GLY A 209 18.24 -21.94 -14.73
N SER A 210 18.46 -21.44 -15.94
CA SER A 210 19.80 -21.25 -16.53
C SER A 210 20.53 -20.01 -16.01
N ASN A 211 19.99 -19.31 -15.00
CA ASN A 211 20.61 -18.17 -14.35
C ASN A 211 20.88 -16.96 -15.29
N LEU A 212 20.04 -16.78 -16.30
CA LEU A 212 20.07 -15.58 -17.14
C LEU A 212 19.58 -14.35 -16.36
N PRO A 213 20.13 -13.15 -16.60
CA PRO A 213 19.71 -11.94 -15.90
C PRO A 213 18.25 -11.60 -16.24
N ALA A 214 17.46 -11.27 -15.24
CA ALA A 214 16.09 -10.80 -15.45
C ALA A 214 16.05 -9.29 -15.73
N LYS A 215 15.18 -8.86 -16.64
CA LYS A 215 15.06 -7.44 -17.02
C LYS A 215 14.54 -6.55 -15.89
N GLY A 216 15.08 -5.35 -15.73
CA GLY A 216 14.53 -4.33 -14.83
C GLY A 216 13.62 -3.33 -15.53
N CYS A 217 13.12 -2.34 -14.79
CA CYS A 217 12.32 -1.23 -15.35
C CYS A 217 13.09 -0.39 -16.38
N ASP A 218 14.42 -0.50 -16.41
CA ASP A 218 15.34 0.11 -17.36
C ASP A 218 15.29 -0.55 -18.75
N VAL A 219 14.73 -1.76 -18.86
CA VAL A 219 14.59 -2.52 -20.11
C VAL A 219 13.10 -2.71 -20.42
N PRO A 220 12.45 -1.77 -21.15
CA PRO A 220 11.00 -1.78 -21.36
C PRO A 220 10.52 -2.83 -22.38
N GLN A 221 11.44 -3.48 -23.09
CA GLN A 221 11.12 -4.40 -24.18
C GLN A 221 10.33 -5.62 -23.69
N LYS A 222 9.44 -6.13 -24.55
CA LYS A 222 8.60 -7.29 -24.26
C LYS A 222 9.37 -8.60 -24.50
N SER A 223 9.07 -9.61 -23.69
CA SER A 223 9.59 -10.95 -23.91
C SER A 223 9.04 -11.55 -25.21
N ILE A 224 9.82 -12.43 -25.82
CA ILE A 224 9.42 -13.30 -26.92
C ILE A 224 8.38 -14.27 -26.37
N SER A 225 7.21 -14.29 -27.00
CA SER A 225 6.01 -15.01 -26.57
C SER A 225 5.11 -15.23 -27.78
N LYS A 226 4.07 -16.06 -27.63
CA LYS A 226 3.03 -16.24 -28.67
C LYS A 226 2.46 -14.93 -29.22
N LYS A 227 2.40 -13.86 -28.40
CA LYS A 227 1.88 -12.54 -28.79
C LYS A 227 2.90 -11.68 -29.55
N THR A 228 4.19 -11.95 -29.41
CA THR A 228 5.28 -11.13 -29.99
C THR A 228 6.03 -11.84 -31.11
N ILE A 229 6.01 -13.18 -31.16
CA ILE A 229 6.57 -13.98 -32.25
C ILE A 229 6.08 -13.52 -33.64
N PRO A 230 4.77 -13.22 -33.86
CA PRO A 230 4.28 -12.77 -35.17
C PRO A 230 4.87 -11.43 -35.66
N LYS A 231 5.62 -10.72 -34.82
CA LYS A 231 6.32 -9.48 -35.20
C LYS A 231 7.69 -9.74 -35.84
N ALA A 232 8.17 -10.98 -35.84
CA ALA A 232 9.35 -11.38 -36.60
C ALA A 232 8.92 -11.88 -37.99
N ASP A 233 9.83 -11.86 -38.97
CA ASP A 233 9.55 -12.50 -40.27
C ASP A 233 9.54 -14.04 -40.15
N ASP A 234 8.98 -14.71 -41.16
CA ASP A 234 8.76 -16.17 -41.15
C ASP A 234 10.04 -16.97 -40.93
N HIS A 235 11.18 -16.47 -41.43
CA HIS A 235 12.48 -17.11 -41.22
C HIS A 235 12.89 -17.04 -39.75
N HIS A 236 12.81 -15.86 -39.14
CA HIS A 236 13.14 -15.67 -37.72
C HIS A 236 12.13 -16.32 -36.78
N GLN A 237 10.84 -16.41 -37.13
CA GLN A 237 9.84 -17.16 -36.35
C GLN A 237 10.21 -18.64 -36.23
N LYS A 238 10.63 -19.28 -37.33
CA LYS A 238 11.15 -20.66 -37.30
C LYS A 238 12.39 -20.74 -36.43
N LYS A 239 13.32 -19.79 -36.56
CA LYS A 239 14.55 -19.76 -35.77
C LYS A 239 14.28 -19.62 -34.26
N ILE A 240 13.33 -18.79 -33.85
CA ILE A 240 12.89 -18.66 -32.44
C ILE A 240 12.44 -20.01 -31.88
N ASN A 241 11.62 -20.75 -32.63
CA ASN A 241 11.13 -22.07 -32.20
C ASN A 241 12.26 -23.11 -32.17
N THR A 242 13.06 -23.17 -33.24
CA THR A 242 14.19 -24.10 -33.39
C THR A 242 15.33 -23.82 -32.42
N LEU A 243 15.47 -22.60 -31.91
CA LEU A 243 16.47 -22.21 -30.90
C LEU A 243 15.88 -22.01 -29.50
N GLY A 244 14.56 -22.16 -29.32
CA GLY A 244 13.93 -22.11 -28.01
C GLY A 244 14.13 -20.76 -27.31
N LEU A 245 14.00 -19.68 -28.09
CA LEU A 245 14.22 -18.30 -27.63
C LEU A 245 13.01 -17.69 -26.90
N ASP A 246 11.88 -18.41 -26.84
CA ASP A 246 10.70 -18.02 -26.08
C ASP A 246 11.05 -17.73 -24.60
N GLY A 247 10.49 -16.66 -24.04
CA GLY A 247 10.80 -16.18 -22.69
C GLY A 247 11.94 -15.17 -22.58
N LEU A 248 12.88 -15.16 -23.54
CA LEU A 248 13.92 -14.12 -23.59
C LEU A 248 13.32 -12.76 -23.95
N VAL A 249 14.00 -11.68 -23.57
CA VAL A 249 13.57 -10.32 -23.90
C VAL A 249 13.89 -10.03 -25.37
N GLY A 250 12.87 -9.67 -26.14
CA GLY A 250 13.04 -9.35 -27.56
C GLY A 250 13.72 -8.00 -27.76
N ALA A 251 14.45 -7.86 -28.86
CA ALA A 251 14.87 -6.58 -29.42
C ALA A 251 13.93 -6.21 -30.56
N TYR A 252 13.50 -4.94 -30.59
CA TYR A 252 12.53 -4.44 -31.54
C TYR A 252 13.11 -3.22 -32.26
N ASP A 253 12.86 -3.09 -33.55
CA ASP A 253 13.21 -1.90 -34.32
C ASP A 253 12.19 -0.76 -34.14
N SER A 254 12.36 0.32 -34.91
CA SER A 254 11.47 1.49 -34.87
C SER A 254 10.04 1.19 -35.31
N ASP A 255 9.83 0.14 -36.10
CA ASP A 255 8.53 -0.27 -36.64
C ASP A 255 7.88 -1.37 -35.78
N ASP A 256 8.41 -1.61 -34.57
CA ASP A 256 7.94 -2.63 -33.62
C ASP A 256 8.09 -4.07 -34.17
N LYS A 257 8.98 -4.27 -35.17
CA LYS A 257 9.37 -5.60 -35.68
C LYS A 257 10.35 -6.25 -34.71
N LEU A 258 10.15 -7.54 -34.43
CA LEU A 258 11.04 -8.31 -33.57
C LEU A 258 12.26 -8.77 -34.37
N ILE A 259 13.46 -8.29 -34.01
CA ILE A 259 14.70 -8.46 -34.80
C ILE A 259 15.79 -9.27 -34.10
N GLY A 260 15.63 -9.56 -32.80
CA GLY A 260 16.66 -10.28 -32.05
C GLY A 260 16.34 -10.42 -30.57
N VAL A 261 17.37 -10.65 -29.77
CA VAL A 261 17.29 -10.81 -28.31
C VAL A 261 18.08 -9.71 -27.61
N LYS A 262 17.47 -9.04 -26.62
CA LYS A 262 18.10 -7.97 -25.85
C LYS A 262 19.21 -8.50 -24.95
N THR A 263 20.35 -7.81 -24.92
CA THR A 263 21.47 -8.08 -24.03
C THR A 263 21.67 -6.92 -23.06
N THR A 264 22.61 -7.07 -22.11
CA THR A 264 22.97 -5.99 -21.17
C THR A 264 23.48 -4.73 -21.85
N ASP A 265 24.12 -4.88 -23.01
CA ASP A 265 24.85 -3.79 -23.68
C ASP A 265 24.11 -3.31 -24.93
N ASP A 266 23.46 -4.21 -25.67
CA ASP A 266 22.62 -3.87 -26.80
C ASP A 266 21.60 -4.98 -27.13
N TYR A 267 21.78 -5.70 -28.24
CA TYR A 267 21.01 -6.89 -28.58
C TYR A 267 21.84 -7.80 -29.51
N VAL A 268 21.37 -9.03 -29.71
CA VAL A 268 21.90 -9.97 -30.70
C VAL A 268 20.84 -10.14 -31.78
N PRO A 269 21.13 -9.79 -33.04
CA PRO A 269 20.25 -10.08 -34.17
C PRO A 269 19.96 -11.58 -34.27
N PHE A 270 18.77 -11.97 -34.72
CA PHE A 270 18.44 -13.39 -34.81
C PHE A 270 19.41 -14.17 -35.69
N ASP A 271 19.92 -13.57 -36.77
CA ASP A 271 20.82 -14.23 -37.71
C ASP A 271 22.14 -14.66 -37.06
N ASP A 272 22.59 -13.92 -36.05
CA ASP A 272 23.84 -14.18 -35.33
C ASP A 272 23.69 -15.25 -34.22
N ILE A 273 22.46 -15.64 -33.88
CA ILE A 273 22.21 -16.66 -32.85
C ILE A 273 22.35 -18.06 -33.47
N THR A 274 23.34 -18.82 -33.01
CA THR A 274 23.66 -20.15 -33.57
C THR A 274 23.58 -21.30 -32.55
N SER A 275 23.45 -21.00 -31.25
CA SER A 275 23.44 -22.00 -30.17
C SER A 275 22.43 -21.66 -29.06
N ARG A 276 22.30 -22.56 -28.06
CA ARG A 276 21.46 -22.41 -26.87
C ARG A 276 22.31 -22.59 -25.59
N PRO A 277 22.28 -21.66 -24.61
CA PRO A 277 21.65 -20.33 -24.67
C PRO A 277 22.32 -19.44 -25.74
N PRO A 278 21.64 -18.37 -26.21
CA PRO A 278 22.20 -17.46 -27.21
C PRO A 278 23.49 -16.80 -26.71
N PRO A 279 24.56 -16.76 -27.51
CA PRO A 279 25.71 -15.93 -27.22
C PRO A 279 25.35 -14.45 -27.48
N PRO A 280 25.74 -13.51 -26.60
CA PRO A 280 26.44 -13.73 -25.34
C PRO A 280 25.49 -14.17 -24.22
N ASP A 281 26.02 -14.86 -23.19
CA ASP A 281 25.27 -15.34 -22.01
C ASP A 281 24.70 -14.22 -21.12
N ASN A 282 24.70 -12.96 -21.61
CA ASN A 282 24.16 -11.77 -20.98
C ASN A 282 22.79 -11.35 -21.55
N VAL A 283 22.10 -12.23 -22.28
CA VAL A 283 20.72 -12.00 -22.73
C VAL A 283 19.75 -11.91 -21.55
N TYR A 284 18.73 -11.05 -21.68
CA TYR A 284 17.73 -10.90 -20.63
C TYR A 284 16.62 -11.95 -20.71
N THR A 285 16.14 -12.41 -19.56
CA THR A 285 14.88 -13.15 -19.39
C THR A 285 13.82 -12.28 -18.69
N GLY A 286 12.58 -12.77 -18.64
CA GLY A 286 11.54 -12.20 -17.77
C GLY A 286 11.85 -12.39 -16.29
N ASP A 287 11.31 -11.52 -15.45
CA ASP A 287 11.41 -11.58 -13.99
C ASP A 287 10.16 -12.19 -13.35
N TYR A 288 10.19 -12.38 -12.03
CA TYR A 288 9.02 -12.70 -11.22
C TYR A 288 8.27 -11.42 -10.88
N ASP A 289 7.17 -11.22 -11.58
CA ASP A 289 6.27 -10.09 -11.45
C ASP A 289 5.54 -10.09 -10.11
N ALA A 290 6.00 -9.27 -9.15
CA ALA A 290 5.28 -9.07 -7.90
C ALA A 290 3.94 -8.36 -8.16
N HIS A 291 2.87 -8.89 -7.58
CA HIS A 291 1.53 -8.31 -7.64
C HIS A 291 1.26 -7.41 -6.42
N ASP A 292 1.49 -7.90 -5.19
CA ASP A 292 1.42 -7.10 -3.95
C ASP A 292 2.38 -7.61 -2.85
N MET A 293 2.65 -6.77 -1.85
CA MET A 293 3.49 -7.06 -0.67
C MET A 293 2.85 -6.49 0.60
N PHE A 294 2.84 -7.30 1.67
CA PHE A 294 2.27 -6.93 2.97
C PHE A 294 3.31 -7.04 4.09
N SER A 295 3.26 -6.08 5.00
CA SER A 295 4.13 -5.98 6.17
C SER A 295 3.74 -7.00 7.25
N LYS A 296 4.49 -7.03 8.35
CA LYS A 296 4.20 -7.87 9.51
C LYS A 296 2.83 -7.62 10.14
N SER A 297 2.31 -6.39 10.02
CA SER A 297 0.99 -6.04 10.56
C SER A 297 -0.14 -6.35 9.59
N GLY A 298 0.16 -6.91 8.41
CA GLY A 298 -0.81 -7.07 7.31
C GLY A 298 -1.04 -5.79 6.51
N ALA A 299 -0.40 -4.67 6.86
CA ALA A 299 -0.49 -3.44 6.08
C ALA A 299 0.21 -3.56 4.73
N LYS A 300 -0.33 -2.96 3.67
CA LYS A 300 0.37 -2.85 2.39
C LYS A 300 1.73 -2.19 2.55
N ILE A 301 2.77 -2.77 1.95
CA ILE A 301 4.10 -2.16 1.90
C ILE A 301 4.08 -1.05 0.85
N LYS A 302 4.47 0.16 1.24
CA LYS A 302 4.43 1.36 0.38
C LYS A 302 5.50 1.32 -0.71
N ASP A 303 5.15 1.84 -1.89
CA ASP A 303 6.07 2.03 -3.02
C ASP A 303 7.33 2.82 -2.62
N GLY A 304 8.49 2.35 -3.09
CA GLY A 304 9.78 2.98 -2.93
C GLY A 304 10.33 2.99 -1.49
N SER A 305 9.57 2.46 -0.52
CA SER A 305 9.93 2.45 0.89
C SER A 305 11.17 1.60 1.17
N THR A 306 11.86 1.92 2.26
CA THR A 306 12.99 1.10 2.74
C THR A 306 12.56 -0.34 3.04
N GLU A 307 11.32 -0.53 3.49
CA GLU A 307 10.74 -1.84 3.74
C GLU A 307 10.58 -2.65 2.45
N GLU A 308 10.01 -2.07 1.39
CA GLU A 308 9.88 -2.73 0.09
C GLU A 308 11.25 -3.17 -0.45
N LYS A 309 12.21 -2.25 -0.47
CA LYS A 309 13.57 -2.50 -0.97
C LYS A 309 14.26 -3.62 -0.19
N ASN A 310 14.12 -3.62 1.14
CA ASN A 310 14.71 -4.64 2.00
C ASN A 310 14.01 -6.00 1.83
N PHE A 311 12.68 -6.02 1.71
CA PHE A 311 11.94 -7.25 1.52
C PHE A 311 12.25 -7.87 0.16
N ARG A 312 12.24 -7.08 -0.93
CA ARG A 312 12.69 -7.53 -2.25
C ARG A 312 14.14 -8.02 -2.25
N ARG A 313 15.05 -7.36 -1.53
CA ARG A 313 16.44 -7.85 -1.37
C ARG A 313 16.49 -9.20 -0.67
N ASN A 314 15.65 -9.42 0.35
CA ASN A 314 15.54 -10.71 1.05
C ASN A 314 14.98 -11.80 0.14
N LEU A 315 13.92 -11.53 -0.62
CA LEU A 315 13.34 -12.49 -1.56
C LEU A 315 14.37 -12.87 -2.64
N ASN A 316 15.09 -11.88 -3.16
CA ASN A 316 16.17 -12.11 -4.12
C ASN A 316 17.34 -12.92 -3.56
N ARG A 317 17.60 -12.94 -2.24
CA ARG A 317 18.68 -13.79 -1.69
C ARG A 317 18.45 -15.28 -1.92
N ASN A 318 17.18 -15.70 -2.04
CA ASN A 318 16.81 -17.10 -2.23
C ASN A 318 16.30 -17.40 -3.64
N THR A 319 16.37 -16.41 -4.54
CA THR A 319 15.95 -16.54 -5.95
C THR A 319 17.02 -16.04 -6.92
N ARG A 320 18.20 -15.66 -6.42
CA ARG A 320 19.37 -15.36 -7.24
C ARG A 320 19.93 -16.65 -7.79
N GLY A 321 20.26 -16.67 -9.07
CA GLY A 321 21.29 -17.59 -9.54
C GLY A 321 22.71 -17.00 -9.34
N THR A 322 23.74 -17.71 -9.81
CA THR A 322 25.16 -17.53 -9.46
C THR A 322 25.90 -16.36 -10.13
N GLY A 323 25.25 -15.54 -10.97
CA GLY A 323 25.87 -14.45 -11.76
C GLY A 323 25.79 -13.03 -11.16
N LYS A 324 26.54 -12.07 -11.73
CA LYS A 324 26.39 -10.63 -11.42
C LYS A 324 25.12 -10.10 -12.09
N ARG A 325 24.21 -9.48 -11.31
CA ARG A 325 22.86 -8.96 -11.70
C ARG A 325 21.70 -9.98 -11.72
N THR A 326 21.71 -10.99 -10.86
CA THR A 326 20.72 -12.10 -10.83
C THR A 326 19.48 -11.89 -9.97
N ALA A 327 19.06 -10.64 -9.72
CA ALA A 327 17.79 -10.43 -9.03
C ALA A 327 16.63 -10.88 -9.93
N MET A 328 15.84 -11.87 -9.51
CA MET A 328 14.66 -12.35 -10.25
C MET A 328 13.41 -11.56 -9.91
N ILE A 329 13.42 -10.71 -8.89
CA ILE A 329 12.31 -9.79 -8.59
C ILE A 329 12.87 -8.39 -8.75
N ARG A 330 12.56 -7.73 -9.87
CA ARG A 330 13.28 -6.53 -10.30
C ARG A 330 12.57 -5.23 -9.94
N HIS A 331 11.25 -5.24 -9.89
CA HIS A 331 10.44 -4.07 -9.61
C HIS A 331 9.54 -4.21 -8.37
N GLY A 332 8.83 -3.13 -8.05
CA GLY A 332 7.83 -3.12 -6.99
C GLY A 332 6.54 -3.81 -7.45
N PRO A 333 5.62 -4.08 -6.52
CA PRO A 333 4.36 -4.74 -6.85
C PRO A 333 3.47 -3.92 -7.80
N GLN A 334 2.76 -4.59 -8.70
CA GLN A 334 1.78 -3.96 -9.60
C GLN A 334 0.73 -3.14 -8.83
N ALA A 335 0.26 -3.62 -7.69
CA ALA A 335 -0.72 -2.93 -6.85
C ALA A 335 -0.24 -1.58 -6.28
N ASN A 336 1.04 -1.23 -6.49
CA ASN A 336 1.64 0.05 -6.13
C ASN A 336 1.99 0.91 -7.37
N TYR A 337 1.64 0.47 -8.59
CA TYR A 337 2.02 1.15 -9.83
C TYR A 337 1.47 2.57 -9.92
N ALA A 338 0.25 2.82 -9.42
CA ALA A 338 -0.33 4.16 -9.38
C ALA A 338 0.52 5.14 -8.52
N ASP A 339 0.97 4.69 -7.35
CA ASP A 339 1.85 5.47 -6.46
C ASP A 339 3.22 5.70 -7.11
N TYR A 340 3.76 4.68 -7.77
CA TYR A 340 5.00 4.78 -8.53
C TYR A 340 4.90 5.84 -9.65
N ALA A 341 3.83 5.79 -10.45
CA ALA A 341 3.62 6.72 -11.56
C ALA A 341 3.52 8.16 -11.06
N ARG A 342 2.72 8.40 -10.01
CA ARG A 342 2.61 9.70 -9.32
C ARG A 342 3.96 10.20 -8.82
N ARG A 343 4.74 9.35 -8.15
CA ARG A 343 6.08 9.70 -7.63
C ARG A 343 7.10 9.99 -8.73
N LYS A 344 6.88 9.48 -9.94
CA LYS A 344 7.74 9.69 -11.10
C LYS A 344 7.25 10.79 -12.04
N ASP A 345 6.18 11.48 -11.68
CA ASP A 345 5.55 12.50 -12.52
C ASP A 345 5.22 11.96 -13.93
N LYS A 346 4.64 10.76 -13.97
CA LYS A 346 4.23 10.07 -15.20
C LYS A 346 2.75 9.78 -15.17
N ASP A 347 2.13 9.87 -16.34
CA ASP A 347 0.77 9.37 -16.53
C ASP A 347 0.77 7.83 -16.38
N PRO A 348 -0.08 7.27 -15.50
CA PRO A 348 -0.17 5.84 -15.35
C PRO A 348 -0.77 5.20 -16.59
N VAL A 349 -0.19 4.10 -17.04
CA VAL A 349 -0.76 3.27 -18.10
C VAL A 349 -2.03 2.60 -17.57
N PRO A 350 -3.23 2.85 -18.15
CA PRO A 350 -4.50 2.35 -17.63
C PRO A 350 -4.54 0.83 -17.45
N SER A 351 -3.97 0.07 -18.39
CA SER A 351 -3.95 -1.40 -18.32
C SER A 351 -3.10 -1.96 -17.18
N LEU A 352 -2.17 -1.19 -16.62
CA LEU A 352 -1.34 -1.63 -15.49
C LEU A 352 -1.99 -1.30 -14.14
N LEU A 353 -3.06 -0.49 -14.13
CA LEU A 353 -3.77 -0.11 -12.91
C LEU A 353 -4.74 -1.19 -12.43
N LEU A 354 -5.20 -2.07 -13.30
CA LEU A 354 -6.16 -3.14 -12.96
C LEU A 354 -5.44 -4.47 -12.71
N PRO A 355 -5.95 -5.34 -11.82
CA PRO A 355 -5.34 -6.64 -11.58
C PRO A 355 -5.54 -7.53 -12.81
N ASP A 356 -4.51 -8.29 -13.17
CA ASP A 356 -4.58 -9.33 -14.20
C ASP A 356 -4.60 -10.67 -13.47
N VAL A 357 -5.80 -11.13 -13.11
CA VAL A 357 -6.03 -12.38 -12.36
C VAL A 357 -7.16 -13.17 -12.99
N SER A 358 -6.86 -14.41 -13.37
CA SER A 358 -7.80 -15.32 -14.02
C SER A 358 -7.39 -16.78 -13.77
N LYS A 359 -8.19 -17.73 -14.26
CA LYS A 359 -7.84 -19.16 -14.22
C LYS A 359 -6.61 -19.48 -15.04
N GLU A 360 -6.42 -18.77 -16.14
CA GLU A 360 -5.29 -18.91 -17.03
C GLU A 360 -4.03 -18.21 -16.49
N GLU A 361 -4.21 -17.12 -15.74
CA GLU A 361 -3.14 -16.33 -15.13
C GLU A 361 -3.41 -16.11 -13.64
N PRO A 362 -3.31 -17.17 -12.81
CA PRO A 362 -3.55 -17.05 -11.38
C PRO A 362 -2.38 -16.34 -10.68
N LEU A 363 -2.66 -15.83 -9.48
CA LEU A 363 -1.67 -15.29 -8.57
C LEU A 363 -1.19 -16.37 -7.61
N LEU A 364 0.13 -16.54 -7.53
CA LEU A 364 0.77 -17.38 -6.53
C LEU A 364 1.10 -16.55 -5.29
N CYS A 365 0.46 -16.87 -4.17
CA CYS A 365 0.52 -16.09 -2.95
C CYS A 365 1.32 -16.82 -1.87
N PHE A 366 2.18 -16.09 -1.18
CA PHE A 366 3.01 -16.58 -0.08
C PHE A 366 2.69 -15.78 1.17
N ASP A 367 2.11 -16.42 2.19
CA ASP A 367 1.75 -15.74 3.43
C ASP A 367 2.91 -15.63 4.43
N ALA A 368 2.65 -14.94 5.55
CA ALA A 368 3.62 -14.71 6.61
C ALA A 368 4.05 -15.98 7.38
N ASN A 369 3.40 -17.12 7.14
CA ASN A 369 3.77 -18.42 7.69
C ASN A 369 4.54 -19.28 6.66
N GLY A 370 4.72 -18.78 5.43
CA GLY A 370 5.33 -19.53 4.32
C GLY A 370 4.36 -20.49 3.64
N GLU A 371 3.05 -20.33 3.85
CA GLU A 371 2.01 -21.09 3.18
C GLU A 371 1.70 -20.51 1.81
N MET A 372 1.38 -21.39 0.87
CA MET A 372 1.09 -21.04 -0.51
C MET A 372 -0.41 -21.08 -0.79
N TYR A 373 -0.91 -20.11 -1.53
CA TYR A 373 -2.30 -20.03 -1.97
C TYR A 373 -2.34 -19.68 -3.45
N LEU A 374 -3.35 -20.18 -4.15
CA LEU A 374 -3.58 -19.87 -5.56
C LEU A 374 -4.87 -19.07 -5.67
N ILE A 375 -4.78 -17.84 -6.20
CA ILE A 375 -5.92 -16.97 -6.41
C ILE A 375 -6.12 -16.81 -7.92
N ASP A 376 -7.27 -17.25 -8.43
CA ASP A 376 -7.54 -17.33 -9.87
C ASP A 376 -8.71 -16.45 -10.32
N ASN A 377 -9.25 -15.65 -9.41
CA ASN A 377 -10.33 -14.71 -9.69
C ASN A 377 -10.27 -13.49 -8.76
N GLU A 378 -10.97 -12.44 -9.14
CA GLU A 378 -10.93 -11.17 -8.42
C GLU A 378 -11.66 -11.17 -7.09
N ASP A 379 -12.67 -12.01 -6.92
CA ASP A 379 -13.41 -12.05 -5.66
C ASP A 379 -12.57 -12.71 -4.57
N ASP A 380 -11.80 -13.73 -4.92
CA ASP A 380 -10.79 -14.30 -4.03
C ASP A 380 -9.63 -13.34 -3.79
N LEU A 381 -9.24 -12.54 -4.79
CA LEU A 381 -8.28 -11.46 -4.58
C LEU A 381 -8.82 -10.45 -3.55
N LYS A 382 -10.07 -10.00 -3.68
CA LYS A 382 -10.72 -9.11 -2.68
C LYS A 382 -10.78 -9.76 -1.30
N ASN A 383 -11.11 -11.06 -1.21
CA ASN A 383 -11.10 -11.81 0.05
C ASN A 383 -9.68 -11.85 0.64
N TYR A 384 -8.64 -11.98 -0.18
CA TYR A 384 -7.26 -11.95 0.29
C TYR A 384 -6.88 -10.61 0.92
N TYR A 385 -7.17 -9.48 0.28
CA TYR A 385 -6.97 -8.15 0.88
C TYR A 385 -7.76 -8.01 2.19
N THR A 386 -9.02 -8.43 2.16
CA THR A 386 -9.92 -8.38 3.31
C THR A 386 -9.36 -9.21 4.48
N CYS A 387 -8.85 -10.40 4.22
CA CYS A 387 -8.20 -11.25 5.22
C CYS A 387 -6.96 -10.58 5.84
N LYS A 388 -6.18 -9.84 5.02
CA LYS A 388 -5.03 -9.04 5.50
C LYS A 388 -5.46 -7.75 6.23
N GLY A 389 -6.76 -7.50 6.41
CA GLY A 389 -7.29 -6.30 7.05
C GLY A 389 -7.10 -5.05 6.17
N GLN A 390 -6.98 -5.24 4.87
CA GLN A 390 -6.79 -4.17 3.88
C GLN A 390 -8.00 -4.07 2.96
N GLU A 391 -8.22 -2.88 2.43
CA GLU A 391 -9.08 -2.68 1.26
C GLU A 391 -8.27 -2.89 -0.03
N ILE A 392 -8.97 -3.25 -1.11
CA ILE A 392 -8.37 -3.25 -2.45
C ILE A 392 -7.89 -1.85 -2.86
N PRO A 393 -6.88 -1.76 -3.76
CA PRO A 393 -6.47 -0.49 -4.36
C PRO A 393 -7.67 0.35 -4.85
N PRO A 394 -7.67 1.68 -4.63
CA PRO A 394 -8.77 2.56 -5.05
C PRO A 394 -9.10 2.45 -6.54
N GLU A 395 -8.09 2.21 -7.38
CA GLU A 395 -8.20 2.06 -8.82
C GLU A 395 -9.03 0.83 -9.23
N TRP A 396 -9.20 -0.15 -8.33
CA TRP A 396 -9.95 -1.37 -8.58
C TRP A 396 -11.41 -1.28 -8.12
N LYS A 397 -11.77 -0.19 -7.44
CA LYS A 397 -13.14 0.05 -6.95
C LYS A 397 -13.99 0.68 -8.04
N GLU A 398 -15.29 0.39 -8.02
CA GLU A 398 -16.23 1.13 -8.84
C GLU A 398 -16.51 2.52 -8.27
N PRO A 399 -16.67 3.57 -9.10
CA PRO A 399 -16.70 3.57 -10.57
C PRO A 399 -15.32 3.73 -11.26
N GLN A 400 -14.23 3.89 -10.49
CA GLN A 400 -12.89 4.16 -11.04
C GLN A 400 -12.43 3.06 -11.99
N ARG A 401 -12.70 1.81 -11.61
CA ARG A 401 -12.42 0.64 -12.43
C ARG A 401 -13.12 0.72 -13.79
N THR A 402 -14.43 0.95 -13.82
CA THR A 402 -15.18 1.14 -15.08
C THR A 402 -14.58 2.26 -15.94
N ASN A 403 -14.21 3.38 -15.30
CA ASN A 403 -13.58 4.50 -16.01
C ASN A 403 -12.23 4.12 -16.64
N ILE A 404 -11.40 3.34 -15.94
CA ILE A 404 -10.13 2.84 -16.45
C ILE A 404 -10.36 1.86 -17.60
N GLN A 405 -11.32 0.94 -17.46
CA GLN A 405 -11.67 -0.03 -18.50
C GLN A 405 -12.10 0.67 -19.80
N ASN A 406 -12.97 1.69 -19.67
CA ASN A 406 -13.38 2.52 -20.80
C ASN A 406 -12.20 3.23 -21.50
N GLN A 407 -11.17 3.64 -20.75
CA GLN A 407 -9.95 4.21 -21.34
C GLN A 407 -9.13 3.16 -22.08
N ILE A 408 -8.99 1.95 -21.52
CA ILE A 408 -8.30 0.83 -22.17
C ILE A 408 -8.97 0.49 -23.50
N ASP A 409 -10.29 0.36 -23.52
CA ASP A 409 -11.04 -0.05 -24.70
C ASP A 409 -11.02 1.03 -25.80
N LYS A 410 -11.13 2.32 -25.42
CA LYS A 410 -10.88 3.45 -26.33
C LYS A 410 -9.46 3.42 -26.91
N GLY A 411 -8.45 3.08 -26.10
CA GLY A 411 -7.07 2.95 -26.54
C GLY A 411 -6.86 1.81 -27.55
N LYS A 412 -7.53 0.66 -27.34
CA LYS A 412 -7.52 -0.46 -28.30
C LYS A 412 -8.19 -0.08 -29.62
N ALA A 413 -9.35 0.57 -29.58
CA ALA A 413 -10.06 1.02 -30.78
C ALA A 413 -9.19 1.93 -31.67
N LYS A 414 -8.43 2.86 -31.07
CA LYS A 414 -7.50 3.75 -31.79
C LYS A 414 -6.32 3.02 -32.46
N LYS A 415 -5.96 1.82 -31.98
CA LYS A 415 -4.89 0.99 -32.58
C LYS A 415 -5.39 0.09 -33.71
N VAL A 416 -6.69 -0.16 -33.80
CA VAL A 416 -7.30 -0.93 -34.89
C VAL A 416 -7.65 -0.03 -36.08
N SER A 417 -7.81 1.28 -35.85
CA SER A 417 -8.11 2.28 -36.88
C SER A 417 -6.89 2.93 -37.54
N LYS A 418 -5.68 2.47 -37.21
CA LYS A 418 -4.39 2.86 -37.81
C LYS A 418 -3.74 1.60 -38.34
#